data_AF-A0AAJ2MN16-F1
#
_entry.id   AF-A0AAJ2MN16-F1
#
_cell.length_a   1.000
_cell.length_b   1.000
_cell.length_c   1.000
_cell.angle_alpha   90.00
_cell.angle_beta   90.00
_cell.angle_gamma   90.00
#
_symmetry.space_group_name_H-M   'P 1'
#
loop_
_entity.id
_entity.type
_entity.pdbx_description
1 polymer ?
#
loop_
_entity_poly.entity_id
_entity_poly.type
_entity_poly.pdbx_seq_one_letter_code
_entity_poly.pdbx_strand_id
1 'polypeptide(L)'
;MKPFKNFKEFIKILIVAGLFLLIIVPFLSKSNISKTIHDIKNPIPIFSNDKKQSADEDLNNFILKEEPSWTGKYKLEMKELDHLGRAVQSHILLQKKNMPREAREPRLNYNPVGWHNYKFDGKWLMNRGHLVGYQFSGLNDEARNLVPETAYMNAGALSGMDDSNTSSMLFYENRLAAWLRMNPDKWLDYTVTPIYKDNELLPRQVQLNYVGFDKNGKVLPLRIGGNETMAENNTTQVTLENTSPNAIINYATGTAKQK
;
A
#
# COMPACT_ATOMS: atom_id res chain seq x y z
N MET A 1 17.67 -5.39 -40.82
CA MET A 1 16.76 -4.36 -41.35
C MET A 1 16.16 -4.83 -42.69
N LYS A 2 14.93 -5.37 -42.67
CA LYS A 2 13.80 -5.15 -43.61
C LYS A 2 12.76 -6.29 -43.48
N PRO A 3 11.47 -6.01 -43.70
CA PRO A 3 10.35 -6.60 -42.96
C PRO A 3 9.53 -7.62 -43.76
N PHE A 4 8.77 -8.47 -43.06
CA PHE A 4 7.74 -9.29 -43.69
C PHE A 4 6.54 -8.45 -44.10
N LYS A 5 6.18 -8.60 -45.37
CA LYS A 5 5.08 -7.98 -46.11
C LYS A 5 3.76 -8.69 -45.81
N ASN A 6 2.69 -7.89 -45.90
CA ASN A 6 1.29 -8.26 -46.17
C ASN A 6 0.33 -8.51 -44.98
N PHE A 7 -0.21 -7.39 -44.49
CA PHE A 7 -1.41 -7.21 -43.65
C PHE A 7 -2.71 -7.87 -44.17
N LYS A 8 -2.72 -8.42 -45.40
CA LYS A 8 -3.91 -9.03 -46.03
C LYS A 8 -4.21 -10.47 -45.57
N GLU A 9 -3.26 -11.18 -44.97
CA GLU A 9 -3.49 -12.55 -44.47
C GLU A 9 -4.08 -12.59 -43.03
N PHE A 10 -4.01 -11.49 -42.27
CA PHE A 10 -4.56 -11.43 -40.91
C PHE A 10 -6.10 -11.26 -40.87
N ILE A 11 -6.70 -10.74 -41.95
CA ILE A 11 -8.16 -10.49 -42.06
C ILE A 11 -8.96 -11.76 -42.42
N LYS A 12 -8.32 -12.83 -42.90
CA LYS A 12 -9.02 -14.09 -43.23
C LYS A 12 -9.39 -14.94 -42.01
N ILE A 13 -8.79 -14.67 -40.84
CA ILE A 13 -9.05 -15.45 -39.62
C ILE A 13 -10.31 -14.94 -38.86
N LEU A 14 -10.84 -13.77 -39.22
CA LEU A 14 -11.96 -13.13 -38.51
C LEU A 14 -13.36 -13.39 -39.12
N ILE A 15 -13.49 -14.25 -40.15
CA ILE A 15 -14.77 -14.46 -40.86
C ILE A 15 -15.33 -15.90 -40.72
N VAL A 16 -14.67 -16.82 -40.02
CA VAL A 16 -15.13 -18.24 -39.94
C VAL A 16 -15.81 -18.62 -38.61
N ALA A 17 -15.92 -17.73 -37.62
CA ALA A 17 -16.51 -18.07 -36.32
C ALA A 17 -17.80 -17.30 -35.97
N GLY A 18 -18.63 -17.00 -36.97
CA GLY A 18 -19.96 -16.45 -36.77
C GLY A 18 -20.97 -17.08 -37.72
N LEU A 19 -21.75 -18.06 -37.24
CA LEU A 19 -23.19 -18.24 -37.48
C LEU A 19 -23.60 -19.66 -37.03
N PHE A 20 -24.29 -19.77 -35.90
CA PHE A 20 -25.40 -20.72 -35.79
C PHE A 20 -26.52 -20.07 -34.99
N LEU A 21 -27.63 -19.83 -35.70
CA LEU A 21 -28.85 -19.18 -35.25
C LEU A 21 -29.70 -20.10 -34.35
N LEU A 22 -30.26 -19.49 -33.31
CA LEU A 22 -31.68 -19.50 -32.92
C LEU A 22 -32.51 -20.78 -33.11
N ILE A 23 -32.91 -21.38 -31.97
CA ILE A 23 -34.22 -22.02 -31.80
C ILE A 23 -34.87 -21.47 -30.51
N ILE A 24 -36.01 -20.81 -30.69
CA ILE A 24 -37.01 -20.41 -29.68
C ILE A 24 -38.16 -21.47 -29.86
N VAL A 25 -38.98 -21.95 -28.91
CA VAL A 25 -39.82 -21.36 -27.84
C VAL A 25 -40.42 -22.52 -26.97
N PRO A 26 -41.35 -22.30 -26.00
CA PRO A 26 -41.15 -22.19 -24.55
C PRO A 26 -41.78 -23.34 -23.71
N PHE A 27 -41.45 -23.45 -22.42
CA PHE A 27 -42.44 -23.90 -21.41
C PHE A 27 -42.08 -23.47 -19.98
N LEU A 28 -43.11 -23.08 -19.25
CA LEU A 28 -43.11 -22.50 -17.91
C LEU A 28 -42.64 -23.47 -16.82
N SER A 29 -41.95 -22.95 -15.81
CA SER A 29 -42.14 -23.43 -14.44
C SER A 29 -42.08 -22.26 -13.45
N LYS A 30 -43.23 -22.00 -12.83
CA LYS A 30 -43.41 -21.09 -11.69
C LYS A 30 -42.67 -21.64 -10.49
N SER A 31 -41.75 -20.88 -9.91
CA SER A 31 -41.35 -21.07 -8.51
C SER A 31 -41.36 -19.74 -7.74
N ASN A 32 -42.35 -19.65 -6.84
CA ASN A 32 -42.39 -18.94 -5.56
C ASN A 32 -42.06 -17.43 -5.48
N ILE A 33 -42.81 -16.61 -6.21
CA ILE A 33 -42.90 -15.14 -5.98
C ILE A 33 -43.92 -14.79 -4.86
N SER A 34 -44.72 -15.76 -4.39
CA SER A 34 -45.82 -15.48 -3.44
C SER A 34 -45.40 -15.36 -1.97
N LYS A 35 -44.16 -15.73 -1.58
CA LYS A 35 -43.69 -15.56 -0.19
C LYS A 35 -43.08 -14.19 0.09
N THR A 36 -42.59 -13.49 -0.93
CA THR A 36 -41.89 -12.20 -0.76
C THR A 36 -42.84 -11.00 -0.70
N ILE A 37 -44.10 -11.14 -1.12
CA ILE A 37 -45.05 -10.00 -1.18
C ILE A 37 -45.89 -9.88 0.11
N HIS A 38 -45.97 -10.92 0.96
CA HIS A 38 -46.78 -10.86 2.17
C HIS A 38 -46.10 -10.11 3.34
N ASP A 39 -44.79 -9.90 3.28
CA ASP A 39 -44.01 -9.22 4.33
C ASP A 39 -43.83 -7.71 4.10
N ILE A 40 -44.34 -7.15 2.98
CA ILE A 40 -44.17 -5.73 2.63
C ILE A 40 -45.30 -4.84 3.20
N LYS A 41 -46.39 -5.41 3.73
CA LYS A 41 -47.56 -4.62 4.18
C LYS A 41 -47.57 -4.20 5.65
N ASN A 42 -46.64 -4.66 6.49
CA ASN A 42 -46.56 -4.25 7.90
C ASN A 42 -45.10 -4.03 8.34
N PRO A 43 -44.56 -2.80 8.24
CA PRO A 43 -43.26 -2.50 8.85
C PRO A 43 -43.40 -2.46 10.38
N ILE A 44 -42.61 -3.28 11.08
CA ILE A 44 -42.39 -3.15 12.53
C ILE A 44 -41.48 -1.94 12.76
N PRO A 45 -41.85 -0.99 13.63
CA PRO A 45 -40.97 0.13 13.97
C PRO A 45 -39.97 -0.32 15.02
N ILE A 46 -38.67 -0.24 14.70
CA ILE A 46 -37.62 -0.18 15.72
C ILE A 46 -36.82 1.10 15.47
N PHE A 47 -37.25 2.16 16.13
CA PHE A 47 -36.36 3.26 16.50
C PHE A 47 -35.31 2.70 17.47
N SER A 48 -34.03 2.96 17.18
CA SER A 48 -33.16 3.63 18.16
C SER A 48 -31.75 3.85 17.60
N ASN A 49 -31.41 5.13 17.46
CA ASN A 49 -30.08 5.75 17.39
C ASN A 49 -29.13 5.36 16.26
N ASP A 50 -29.06 6.28 15.29
CA ASP A 50 -27.89 6.57 14.48
C ASP A 50 -26.61 6.65 15.32
N LYS A 51 -25.79 5.60 15.26
CA LYS A 51 -24.36 5.76 15.04
C LYS A 51 -24.03 5.06 13.74
N LYS A 52 -23.83 5.85 12.69
CA LYS A 52 -23.14 5.41 11.49
C LYS A 52 -21.67 5.17 11.86
N GLN A 53 -21.40 4.02 12.47
CA GLN A 53 -20.04 3.49 12.57
C GLN A 53 -19.60 3.22 11.13
N SER A 54 -18.69 4.05 10.62
CA SER A 54 -18.26 3.94 9.24
C SER A 54 -17.51 2.63 9.07
N ALA A 55 -17.65 2.00 7.90
CA ALA A 55 -16.84 0.85 7.54
C ALA A 55 -15.32 1.15 7.63
N ASP A 56 -14.94 2.42 7.63
CA ASP A 56 -13.57 2.90 7.85
C ASP A 56 -13.11 2.76 9.30
N GLU A 57 -13.99 2.93 10.30
CA GLU A 57 -13.64 2.73 11.71
C GLU A 57 -13.40 1.24 12.00
N ASP A 58 -14.16 0.36 11.35
CA ASP A 58 -13.97 -1.09 11.44
C ASP A 58 -12.75 -1.56 10.63
N LEU A 59 -12.44 -0.97 9.45
CA LEU A 59 -11.21 -1.27 8.71
C LEU A 59 -9.96 -0.77 9.46
N ASN A 60 -10.01 0.43 10.04
CA ASN A 60 -8.91 0.97 10.84
C ASN A 60 -8.71 0.16 12.12
N ASN A 61 -9.78 -0.31 12.77
CA ASN A 61 -9.67 -1.20 13.93
C ASN A 61 -9.23 -2.63 13.57
N PHE A 62 -9.50 -3.11 12.34
CA PHE A 62 -9.04 -4.41 11.85
C PHE A 62 -7.59 -4.38 11.36
N ILE A 63 -7.10 -3.24 10.86
CA ILE A 63 -5.71 -3.06 10.41
C ILE A 63 -4.72 -2.95 11.59
N LEU A 64 -5.20 -2.66 12.81
CA LEU A 64 -4.35 -2.41 13.99
C LEU A 64 -4.12 -3.61 14.93
N LYS A 65 -4.50 -4.85 14.56
CA LYS A 65 -4.46 -6.01 15.48
C LYS A 65 -3.79 -7.27 14.95
N GLU A 66 -2.68 -7.15 14.22
CA GLU A 66 -1.74 -8.26 14.18
C GLU A 66 -0.70 -8.05 15.28
N GLU A 67 -0.84 -8.82 16.36
CA GLU A 67 0.19 -8.95 17.38
C GLU A 67 1.52 -9.32 16.72
N PRO A 68 2.67 -8.75 17.16
CA PRO A 68 3.99 -9.13 16.68
C PRO A 68 4.23 -10.64 16.88
N SER A 69 3.95 -11.45 15.86
CA SER A 69 4.09 -12.90 15.95
C SER A 69 5.52 -13.25 15.55
N TRP A 70 6.46 -13.15 16.48
CA TRP A 70 7.82 -13.60 16.23
C TRP A 70 7.80 -15.09 15.83
N THR A 71 8.17 -15.38 14.58
CA THR A 71 8.23 -16.75 14.05
C THR A 71 9.65 -17.32 14.02
N GLY A 72 10.66 -16.49 14.29
CA GLY A 72 12.08 -16.83 14.11
C GLY A 72 12.46 -17.13 12.66
N LYS A 73 11.63 -16.75 11.69
CA LYS A 73 11.83 -16.98 10.26
C LYS A 73 11.65 -15.69 9.47
N TYR A 74 12.40 -15.58 8.37
CA TYR A 74 12.21 -14.48 7.42
C TYR A 74 10.78 -14.49 6.90
N LYS A 75 10.14 -13.32 6.93
CA LYS A 75 8.78 -13.12 6.46
C LYS A 75 8.73 -11.81 5.71
N LEU A 76 8.15 -11.81 4.51
CA LEU A 76 7.82 -10.60 3.75
C LEU A 76 6.43 -10.83 3.18
N GLU A 77 5.45 -10.12 3.74
CA GLU A 77 4.05 -10.27 3.40
C GLU A 77 3.44 -8.90 3.14
N MET A 78 2.55 -8.85 2.17
CA MET A 78 1.80 -7.65 1.83
C MET A 78 0.33 -8.03 1.75
N LYS A 79 -0.53 -7.13 2.21
CA LYS A 79 -1.97 -7.30 2.00
C LYS A 79 -2.30 -7.11 0.52
N GLU A 80 -3.36 -7.78 0.08
CA GLU A 80 -3.90 -7.56 -1.26
C GLU A 80 -4.29 -6.09 -1.44
N LEU A 81 -4.19 -5.62 -2.68
CA LEU A 81 -4.67 -4.29 -3.02
C LEU A 81 -6.15 -4.18 -2.66
N ASP A 82 -6.58 -3.01 -2.19
CA ASP A 82 -7.99 -2.80 -1.91
C ASP A 82 -8.83 -2.65 -3.19
N HIS A 83 -10.14 -2.44 -3.03
CA HIS A 83 -11.09 -2.31 -4.14
C HIS A 83 -10.83 -1.10 -5.06
N LEU A 84 -9.98 -0.14 -4.65
CA LEU A 84 -9.53 0.99 -5.48
C LEU A 84 -8.15 0.74 -6.10
N GLY A 85 -7.55 -0.43 -5.87
CA GLY A 85 -6.20 -0.78 -6.32
C GLY A 85 -5.09 -0.15 -5.47
N ARG A 86 -5.39 0.28 -4.25
CA ARG A 86 -4.42 0.91 -3.34
C ARG A 86 -3.66 -0.15 -2.55
N ALA A 87 -2.36 0.08 -2.30
CA ALA A 87 -1.60 -0.74 -1.37
C ALA A 87 -2.13 -0.56 0.05
N VAL A 88 -2.18 -1.63 0.84
CA VAL A 88 -2.86 -1.62 2.15
C VAL A 88 -1.88 -1.76 3.31
N GLN A 89 -0.91 -2.66 3.21
CA GLN A 89 0.09 -2.89 4.25
C GLN A 89 1.24 -3.72 3.69
N SER A 90 2.45 -3.42 4.13
CA SER A 90 3.65 -4.23 3.89
C SER A 90 4.33 -4.53 5.21
N HIS A 91 4.61 -5.80 5.47
CA HIS A 91 5.21 -6.30 6.71
C HIS A 91 6.44 -7.15 6.40
N ILE A 92 7.49 -6.93 7.17
CA ILE A 92 8.73 -7.71 7.09
C ILE A 92 9.24 -8.08 8.48
N LEU A 93 9.61 -9.35 8.63
CA LEU A 93 10.39 -9.87 9.77
C LEU A 93 11.72 -10.37 9.23
N LEU A 94 12.83 -9.71 9.57
CA LEU A 94 14.13 -10.02 8.98
C LEU A 94 15.32 -9.86 9.95
N GLN A 95 16.41 -10.58 9.64
CA GLN A 95 17.74 -10.32 10.20
C GLN A 95 18.61 -9.66 9.13
N LYS A 96 19.81 -9.21 9.53
CA LYS A 96 20.83 -8.68 8.59
C LYS A 96 21.12 -9.61 7.42
N LYS A 97 21.12 -10.93 7.64
CA LYS A 97 21.44 -11.92 6.59
C LYS A 97 20.41 -11.97 5.47
N ASN A 98 19.19 -11.47 5.72
CA ASN A 98 18.09 -11.46 4.76
C ASN A 98 18.03 -10.19 3.91
N MET A 99 18.79 -9.14 4.27
CA MET A 99 18.85 -7.92 3.48
C MET A 99 19.37 -8.22 2.06
N PRO A 100 18.79 -7.60 1.01
CA PRO A 100 19.23 -7.81 -0.37
C PRO A 100 20.70 -7.46 -0.58
N ARG A 101 21.32 -8.19 -1.52
CA ARG A 101 22.71 -7.94 -1.96
C ARG A 101 22.79 -7.34 -3.36
N GLU A 102 21.73 -7.49 -4.13
CA GLU A 102 21.65 -6.98 -5.50
C GLU A 102 21.39 -5.47 -5.48
N ALA A 103 21.94 -4.78 -6.46
CA ALA A 103 21.65 -3.38 -6.66
C ALA A 103 20.17 -3.21 -7.04
N ARG A 104 19.52 -2.19 -6.47
CA ARG A 104 18.16 -1.80 -6.86
C ARG A 104 18.13 -1.46 -8.34
N GLU A 105 17.04 -1.81 -9.02
CA GLU A 105 16.80 -1.33 -10.37
C GLU A 105 16.85 0.21 -10.40
N PRO A 106 17.55 0.81 -11.37
CA PRO A 106 17.73 2.26 -11.43
C PRO A 106 16.40 3.00 -11.60
N ARG A 107 15.34 2.29 -12.04
CA ARG A 107 14.02 2.85 -12.28
C ARG A 107 12.93 1.82 -11.98
N LEU A 108 11.89 2.27 -11.29
CA LEU A 108 10.62 1.56 -11.16
C LEU A 108 9.72 1.84 -12.39
N ASN A 109 8.96 0.85 -12.82
CA ASN A 109 8.05 0.91 -13.97
C ASN A 109 6.58 0.92 -13.56
N TYR A 110 6.22 0.34 -12.42
CA TYR A 110 4.86 0.31 -11.92
C TYR A 110 4.40 1.71 -11.47
N ASN A 111 3.20 2.11 -11.88
CA ASN A 111 2.58 3.34 -11.42
C ASN A 111 1.43 2.97 -10.47
N PRO A 112 1.53 3.26 -9.17
CA PRO A 112 0.42 3.04 -8.26
C PRO A 112 -0.77 3.94 -8.61
N VAL A 113 -1.93 3.60 -8.07
CA VAL A 113 -3.15 4.39 -8.30
C VAL A 113 -2.97 5.85 -7.86
N GLY A 114 -3.58 6.76 -8.61
CA GLY A 114 -3.40 8.21 -8.42
C GLY A 114 -2.04 8.75 -8.89
N TRP A 115 -1.14 7.93 -9.45
CA TRP A 115 0.18 8.39 -9.88
C TRP A 115 0.12 9.53 -10.92
N HIS A 116 0.57 10.71 -10.49
CA HIS A 116 0.92 11.85 -11.33
C HIS A 116 2.23 12.41 -10.81
N ASN A 117 3.17 12.75 -11.71
CA ASN A 117 4.41 13.39 -11.28
C ASN A 117 4.56 14.76 -11.92
N TYR A 118 4.83 15.76 -11.09
CA TYR A 118 4.97 17.15 -11.46
C TYR A 118 6.39 17.62 -11.17
N LYS A 119 6.85 18.60 -11.94
CA LYS A 119 8.12 19.27 -11.71
C LYS A 119 7.86 20.72 -11.34
N PHE A 120 8.07 21.07 -10.07
CA PHE A 120 7.89 22.42 -9.54
C PHE A 120 9.26 22.98 -9.13
N ASP A 121 9.60 24.19 -9.58
CA ASP A 121 10.93 24.81 -9.39
C ASP A 121 12.10 23.89 -9.77
N GLY A 122 11.93 23.14 -10.85
CA GLY A 122 12.94 22.19 -11.33
C GLY A 122 13.07 20.90 -10.51
N LYS A 123 12.23 20.67 -9.49
CA LYS A 123 12.28 19.51 -8.60
C LYS A 123 11.05 18.62 -8.80
N TRP A 124 11.26 17.30 -8.85
CA TRP A 124 10.17 16.34 -8.96
C TRP A 124 9.39 16.24 -7.65
N LEU A 125 8.07 16.23 -7.74
CA LEU A 125 7.21 16.18 -6.56
C LEU A 125 7.10 14.77 -5.99
N MET A 126 6.83 13.77 -6.84
CA MET A 126 6.44 12.43 -6.40
C MET A 126 7.53 11.40 -6.71
N ASN A 127 7.71 10.48 -5.76
CA ASN A 127 8.39 9.22 -5.92
C ASN A 127 7.35 8.09 -5.92
N ARG A 128 7.66 6.99 -6.63
CA ARG A 128 7.01 5.70 -6.38
C ARG A 128 7.64 5.16 -5.11
N GLY A 129 7.08 5.57 -3.99
CA GLY A 129 7.63 5.31 -2.66
C GLY A 129 7.34 3.88 -2.24
N HIS A 130 8.32 3.27 -1.60
CA HIS A 130 8.22 1.93 -1.06
C HIS A 130 7.57 1.98 0.32
N LEU A 131 6.56 1.13 0.58
CA LEU A 131 6.09 0.93 1.95
C LEU A 131 7.22 0.32 2.80
N VAL A 132 7.73 -0.86 2.44
CA VAL A 132 8.98 -1.39 3.01
C VAL A 132 10.11 -1.18 2.01
N GLY A 133 11.08 -0.35 2.39
CA GLY A 133 12.20 0.05 1.55
C GLY A 133 12.99 -1.10 0.94
N TYR A 134 13.53 -0.87 -0.26
CA TYR A 134 14.31 -1.86 -1.01
C TYR A 134 15.43 -2.50 -0.18
N GLN A 135 16.11 -1.74 0.67
CA GLN A 135 17.22 -2.27 1.49
C GLN A 135 16.78 -3.37 2.49
N PHE A 136 15.48 -3.52 2.72
CA PHE A 136 14.90 -4.60 3.51
C PHE A 136 14.20 -5.64 2.63
N SER A 137 13.35 -5.20 1.70
CA SER A 137 12.44 -6.08 0.96
C SER A 137 13.03 -6.66 -0.33
N GLY A 138 13.95 -5.95 -0.98
CA GLY A 138 14.46 -6.28 -2.31
C GLY A 138 13.43 -6.12 -3.43
N LEU A 139 12.25 -5.55 -3.14
CA LEU A 139 11.18 -5.42 -4.12
C LEU A 139 11.41 -4.21 -5.02
N ASN A 140 11.19 -4.38 -6.33
CA ASN A 140 11.19 -3.28 -7.29
C ASN A 140 9.75 -2.83 -7.61
N ASP A 141 9.09 -3.48 -8.56
CA ASP A 141 7.78 -3.08 -9.10
C ASP A 141 6.57 -3.81 -8.48
N GLU A 142 6.66 -4.21 -7.22
CA GLU A 142 5.56 -4.88 -6.51
C GLU A 142 4.47 -3.87 -6.12
N ALA A 143 3.30 -3.99 -6.75
CA ALA A 143 2.18 -3.08 -6.63
C ALA A 143 1.70 -2.91 -5.17
N ARG A 144 1.73 -3.97 -4.37
CA ARG A 144 1.29 -3.96 -2.96
C ARG A 144 2.29 -3.27 -2.03
N ASN A 145 3.47 -2.89 -2.52
CA ASN A 145 4.51 -2.22 -1.76
C ASN A 145 4.83 -0.82 -2.28
N LEU A 146 4.03 -0.27 -3.21
CA LEU A 146 4.29 1.03 -3.82
C LEU A 146 3.08 1.96 -3.69
N VAL A 147 3.33 3.19 -3.24
CA VAL A 147 2.35 4.30 -3.21
C VAL A 147 2.97 5.58 -3.78
N PRO A 148 2.18 6.56 -4.24
CA PRO A 148 2.72 7.89 -4.54
C PRO A 148 3.10 8.59 -3.23
N GLU A 149 4.39 8.88 -3.07
CA GLU A 149 4.95 9.60 -1.93
C GLU A 149 5.61 10.88 -2.40
N THR A 150 5.51 11.97 -1.64
CA THR A 150 6.31 13.15 -1.95
C THR A 150 7.80 12.85 -1.82
N ALA A 151 8.63 13.48 -2.64
CA ALA A 151 10.09 13.40 -2.50
C ALA A 151 10.54 13.83 -1.09
N TYR A 152 9.83 14.80 -0.50
CA TYR A 152 10.09 15.29 0.85
C TYR A 152 9.84 14.21 1.92
N MET A 153 8.69 13.53 1.90
CA MET A 153 8.40 12.43 2.84
C MET A 153 9.26 11.19 2.55
N ASN A 154 9.45 10.83 1.28
CA ASN A 154 10.23 9.63 0.92
C ASN A 154 11.72 9.80 1.24
N ALA A 155 12.34 10.89 0.78
CA ALA A 155 13.80 11.07 0.78
C ALA A 155 14.29 12.19 1.72
N GLY A 156 13.40 12.87 2.43
CA GLY A 156 13.75 13.96 3.35
C GLY A 156 13.99 15.31 2.70
N ALA A 157 14.03 15.38 1.37
CA ALA A 157 14.31 16.59 0.63
C ALA A 157 13.51 16.66 -0.67
N LEU A 158 13.34 17.88 -1.21
CA LEU A 158 12.76 18.06 -2.55
C LEU A 158 13.68 17.57 -3.67
N SER A 159 14.98 17.42 -3.39
CA SER A 159 15.98 16.91 -4.32
C SER A 159 17.12 16.24 -3.54
N GLY A 160 17.65 15.14 -4.06
CA GLY A 160 18.65 14.35 -3.36
C GLY A 160 18.05 13.57 -2.19
N MET A 161 18.85 13.36 -1.15
CA MET A 161 18.50 12.61 0.04
C MET A 161 18.95 13.38 1.27
N ASP A 162 18.12 13.40 2.30
CA ASP A 162 18.42 13.97 3.62
C ASP A 162 17.89 13.02 4.70
N ASP A 163 18.79 12.22 5.28
CA ASP A 163 18.45 11.27 6.34
C ASP A 163 18.49 11.88 7.76
N SER A 164 18.61 13.21 7.85
CA SER A 164 18.45 13.96 9.10
C SER A 164 17.02 14.45 9.31
N ASN A 165 16.20 14.48 8.25
CA ASN A 165 14.81 14.94 8.32
C ASN A 165 13.89 13.89 8.97
N THR A 166 13.46 14.16 10.21
CA THR A 166 12.57 13.30 11.01
C THR A 166 11.14 13.20 10.46
N SER A 167 10.79 13.98 9.44
CA SER A 167 9.52 13.87 8.71
C SER A 167 9.61 12.93 7.50
N SER A 168 10.70 12.17 7.37
CA SER A 168 10.95 11.33 6.20
C SER A 168 11.13 9.86 6.50
N MET A 169 10.71 8.99 5.57
CA MET A 169 10.92 7.55 5.64
C MET A 169 12.41 7.20 5.67
N LEU A 170 13.22 7.88 4.86
CA LEU A 170 14.67 7.66 4.78
C LEU A 170 15.35 7.77 6.16
N PHE A 171 14.96 8.75 6.99
CA PHE A 171 15.50 8.91 8.33
C PHE A 171 15.34 7.65 9.18
N TYR A 172 14.14 7.07 9.20
CA TYR A 172 13.82 5.92 10.03
C TYR A 172 14.42 4.64 9.45
N GLU A 173 14.25 4.41 8.14
CA GLU A 173 14.76 3.21 7.50
C GLU A 173 16.29 3.10 7.56
N ASN A 174 17.03 4.20 7.39
CA ASN A 174 18.49 4.16 7.53
C ASN A 174 18.93 3.76 8.94
N ARG A 175 18.22 4.22 9.98
CA ARG A 175 18.51 3.90 11.38
C ARG A 175 18.13 2.46 11.73
N LEU A 176 16.98 1.98 11.25
CA LEU A 176 16.60 0.57 11.40
C LEU A 176 17.60 -0.35 10.68
N ALA A 177 18.05 0.02 9.49
CA ALA A 177 19.05 -0.72 8.74
C ALA A 177 20.42 -0.70 9.46
N ALA A 178 20.83 0.44 10.03
CA ALA A 178 22.03 0.51 10.86
C ALA A 178 21.92 -0.38 12.10
N TRP A 179 20.77 -0.40 12.77
CA TRP A 179 20.50 -1.27 13.90
C TRP A 179 20.63 -2.76 13.54
N LEU A 180 20.05 -3.20 12.42
CA LEU A 180 20.21 -4.56 11.91
C LEU A 180 21.68 -4.91 11.64
N ARG A 181 22.43 -3.99 11.02
CA ARG A 181 23.86 -4.19 10.73
C ARG A 181 24.71 -4.33 12.00
N MET A 182 24.38 -3.58 13.05
CA MET A 182 25.05 -3.68 14.36
C MET A 182 24.62 -4.90 15.17
N ASN A 183 23.46 -5.50 14.86
CA ASN A 183 22.88 -6.61 15.58
C ASN A 183 22.50 -7.77 14.65
N PRO A 184 23.48 -8.44 14.02
CA PRO A 184 23.24 -9.34 12.88
C PRO A 184 22.44 -10.61 13.23
N ASP A 185 22.38 -10.99 14.51
CA ASP A 185 21.63 -12.14 15.03
C ASP A 185 20.24 -11.77 15.58
N LYS A 186 19.90 -10.47 15.61
CA LYS A 186 18.59 -9.98 16.04
C LYS A 186 17.64 -9.82 14.86
N TRP A 187 16.35 -9.83 15.19
CA TRP A 187 15.27 -9.66 14.22
C TRP A 187 14.69 -8.25 14.33
N LEU A 188 14.39 -7.66 13.19
CA LEU A 188 13.52 -6.50 13.07
C LEU A 188 12.18 -6.97 12.54
N ASP A 189 11.11 -6.67 13.27
CA ASP A 189 9.73 -6.70 12.79
C ASP A 189 9.34 -5.27 12.42
N TYR A 190 8.96 -5.06 11.17
CA TYR A 190 8.68 -3.76 10.61
C TYR A 190 7.44 -3.83 9.71
N THR A 191 6.43 -3.05 10.05
CA THR A 191 5.16 -2.95 9.32
C THR A 191 4.91 -1.51 8.91
N VAL A 192 4.59 -1.31 7.63
CA VAL A 192 4.29 0.00 7.06
C VAL A 192 2.89 0.00 6.47
N THR A 193 2.09 0.97 6.91
CA THR A 193 0.67 1.09 6.58
C THR A 193 0.38 2.48 6.01
N PRO A 194 0.02 2.61 4.72
CA PRO A 194 -0.49 3.86 4.18
C PRO A 194 -1.88 4.16 4.76
N ILE A 195 -2.10 5.42 5.17
CA ILE A 195 -3.36 5.88 5.74
C ILE A 195 -4.06 6.78 4.74
N TYR A 196 -5.19 6.30 4.21
CA TYR A 196 -6.04 7.02 3.28
C TYR A 196 -7.20 7.68 4.02
N LYS A 197 -7.74 8.76 3.43
CA LYS A 197 -9.03 9.30 3.85
C LYS A 197 -10.08 8.92 2.82
N ASP A 198 -11.13 8.23 3.25
CA ASP A 198 -12.24 7.80 2.40
C ASP A 198 -11.72 7.10 1.11
N ASN A 199 -12.23 7.51 -0.05
CA ASN A 199 -11.84 7.02 -1.38
C ASN A 199 -10.66 7.78 -2.00
N GLU A 200 -9.84 8.48 -1.21
CA GLU A 200 -8.65 9.15 -1.75
C GLU A 200 -7.64 8.14 -2.31
N LEU A 201 -7.07 8.46 -3.48
CA LEU A 201 -6.13 7.56 -4.16
C LEU A 201 -4.72 7.63 -3.56
N LEU A 202 -4.34 8.76 -2.97
CA LEU A 202 -3.05 8.93 -2.30
C LEU A 202 -3.22 8.82 -0.78
N PRO A 203 -2.27 8.19 -0.07
CA PRO A 203 -2.29 8.23 1.37
C PRO A 203 -1.98 9.64 1.87
N ARG A 204 -2.71 10.08 2.89
CA ARG A 204 -2.44 11.32 3.63
C ARG A 204 -1.21 11.16 4.51
N GLN A 205 -1.05 9.98 5.09
CA GLN A 205 0.02 9.64 5.99
C GLN A 205 0.57 8.24 5.69
N VAL A 206 1.78 7.97 6.14
CA VAL A 206 2.35 6.62 6.20
C VAL A 206 2.76 6.33 7.63
N GLN A 207 2.20 5.25 8.18
CA GLN A 207 2.49 4.81 9.55
C GLN A 207 3.53 3.69 9.53
N LEU A 208 4.60 3.87 10.29
CA LEU A 208 5.68 2.92 10.49
C LEU A 208 5.55 2.34 11.89
N ASN A 209 5.51 1.02 12.00
CA ASN A 209 5.54 0.31 13.28
C ASN A 209 6.74 -0.63 13.28
N TYR A 210 7.57 -0.60 14.32
CA TYR A 210 8.72 -1.47 14.41
C TYR A 210 9.06 -1.90 15.83
N VAL A 211 9.59 -3.12 15.94
CA VAL A 211 10.08 -3.71 17.19
C VAL A 211 11.21 -4.68 16.88
N GLY A 212 12.15 -4.82 17.81
CA GLY A 212 13.24 -5.80 17.70
C GLY A 212 12.89 -7.07 18.46
N PHE A 213 13.50 -8.18 18.05
CA PHE A 213 13.54 -9.41 18.86
C PHE A 213 14.97 -9.93 18.96
N ASP A 214 15.32 -10.50 20.11
CA ASP A 214 16.52 -11.31 20.20
C ASP A 214 16.36 -12.66 19.48
N LYS A 215 17.43 -13.46 19.46
CA LYS A 215 17.43 -14.78 18.80
C LYS A 215 16.42 -15.78 19.36
N ASN A 216 15.88 -15.54 20.56
CA ASN A 216 14.95 -16.41 21.27
C ASN A 216 13.51 -15.84 21.27
N GLY A 217 13.27 -14.72 20.58
CA GLY A 217 11.95 -14.10 20.51
C GLY A 217 11.62 -13.19 21.69
N LYS A 218 12.61 -12.80 22.50
CA LYS A 218 12.38 -11.76 23.52
C LYS A 218 12.30 -10.40 22.83
N VAL A 219 11.24 -9.65 23.16
CA VAL A 219 11.00 -8.29 22.67
C VAL A 219 12.15 -7.35 23.08
N LEU A 220 12.60 -6.55 22.12
CA LEU A 220 13.59 -5.49 22.26
C LEU A 220 12.95 -4.19 21.73
N PRO A 221 12.45 -3.32 22.61
CA PRO A 221 11.91 -2.03 22.20
C PRO A 221 12.99 -1.21 21.48
N LEU A 222 12.66 -0.65 20.32
CA LEU A 222 13.60 0.12 19.51
C LEU A 222 13.31 1.61 19.60
N ARG A 223 14.32 2.39 19.97
CA ARG A 223 14.26 3.86 20.01
C ARG A 223 15.40 4.40 19.16
N ILE A 224 15.07 4.88 17.97
CA ILE A 224 15.98 5.43 16.98
C ILE A 224 15.86 6.97 16.86
N GLY A 225 14.93 7.58 17.61
CA GLY A 225 14.72 9.02 17.70
C GLY A 225 13.75 9.55 16.64
N GLY A 226 13.64 10.87 16.54
CA GLY A 226 12.63 11.52 15.71
C GLY A 226 11.28 11.63 16.42
N ASN A 227 10.19 11.49 15.68
CA ASN A 227 8.82 11.71 16.17
C ASN A 227 8.16 10.39 16.58
N GLU A 228 8.84 9.64 17.45
CA GLU A 228 8.39 8.33 17.92
C GLU A 228 7.30 8.43 19.00
N THR A 229 6.35 7.53 18.91
CA THR A 229 5.37 7.22 19.95
C THR A 229 5.48 5.76 20.35
N MET A 230 5.10 5.43 21.58
CA MET A 230 4.91 4.03 21.94
C MET A 230 3.49 3.63 21.64
N ALA A 231 3.35 2.59 20.81
CA ALA A 231 2.11 1.85 20.71
C ALA A 231 2.03 0.81 21.85
N GLU A 232 0.92 0.08 21.88
CA GLU A 232 0.75 -1.08 22.75
C GLU A 232 1.84 -2.14 22.48
N ASN A 233 2.10 -3.02 23.44
CA ASN A 233 3.00 -4.18 23.32
C ASN A 233 4.49 -3.89 23.03
N ASN A 234 4.97 -2.69 23.40
CA ASN A 234 6.35 -2.24 23.21
C ASN A 234 6.77 -2.03 21.74
N THR A 235 5.82 -1.91 20.83
CA THR A 235 6.09 -1.51 19.45
C THR A 235 6.25 0.01 19.36
N THR A 236 7.28 0.46 18.66
CA THR A 236 7.45 1.89 18.37
C THR A 236 6.67 2.24 17.12
N GLN A 237 5.95 3.36 17.15
CA GLN A 237 5.14 3.86 16.06
C GLN A 237 5.56 5.28 15.66
N VAL A 238 5.56 5.53 14.36
CA VAL A 238 5.78 6.86 13.75
C VAL A 238 4.74 7.06 12.67
N THR A 239 4.17 8.26 12.60
CA THR A 239 3.27 8.66 11.50
C THR A 239 3.90 9.81 10.74
N LEU A 240 4.05 9.63 9.43
CA LEU A 240 4.64 10.61 8.52
C LEU A 240 3.57 11.24 7.63
N GLU A 241 3.60 12.56 7.51
CA GLU A 241 2.69 13.31 6.65
C GLU A 241 3.17 13.27 5.19
N ASN A 242 2.33 12.79 4.26
CA ASN A 242 2.64 12.74 2.83
C ASN A 242 2.44 14.11 2.17
N THR A 243 3.18 15.10 2.66
CA THR A 243 3.08 16.50 2.26
C THR A 243 4.36 16.97 1.58
N SER A 244 4.30 18.14 0.93
CA SER A 244 5.48 18.79 0.37
C SER A 244 5.49 20.28 0.70
N PRO A 245 6.66 20.87 1.03
CA PRO A 245 6.77 22.30 1.28
C PRO A 245 6.45 23.16 0.05
N ASN A 246 6.60 22.64 -1.19
CA ASN A 246 6.41 23.41 -2.43
C ASN A 246 5.14 23.07 -3.23
N ALA A 247 4.25 22.23 -2.70
CA ALA A 247 3.05 21.80 -3.43
C ALA A 247 1.81 21.66 -2.55
N ILE A 248 0.65 21.86 -3.18
CA ILE A 248 -0.68 21.50 -2.66
C ILE A 248 -1.13 20.26 -3.44
N ILE A 249 -1.37 19.16 -2.71
CA ILE A 249 -1.73 17.87 -3.29
C ILE A 249 -3.24 17.67 -3.20
N ASN A 250 -3.85 17.26 -4.30
CA ASN A 250 -5.20 16.73 -4.33
C ASN A 250 -5.14 15.20 -4.14
N TYR A 251 -5.29 14.75 -2.91
CA TYR A 251 -5.17 13.34 -2.55
C TYR A 251 -6.26 12.45 -3.17
N ALA A 252 -7.42 13.04 -3.51
CA ALA A 252 -8.51 12.32 -4.17
C ALA A 252 -8.14 11.85 -5.58
N THR A 253 -7.28 12.59 -6.29
CA THR A 253 -6.93 12.28 -7.69
C THR A 253 -5.44 12.05 -7.91
N GLY A 254 -4.60 12.46 -6.96
CA GLY A 254 -3.14 12.49 -7.06
C GLY A 254 -2.57 13.64 -7.87
N THR A 255 -3.43 14.54 -8.36
CA THR A 255 -2.98 15.79 -9.01
C THR A 255 -2.40 16.77 -8.00
N ALA A 256 -1.59 17.73 -8.44
CA ALA A 256 -1.00 18.74 -7.56
C ALA A 256 -0.87 20.10 -8.25
N LYS A 257 -0.77 21.16 -7.43
CA LYS A 257 -0.41 22.51 -7.86
C LYS A 257 0.77 23.00 -7.04
N GLN A 258 1.58 23.86 -7.65
CA GLN A 258 2.65 24.56 -6.95
C GLN A 258 2.05 25.54 -5.92
N LYS A 259 2.73 25.70 -4.78
CA LYS A 259 2.41 26.73 -3.79
C LYS A 259 2.91 28.10 -4.22
#